data_AF-A0A6A7CBS6-F1
#
_entry.id   AF-A0A6A7CBS6-F1
#
_cell.length_a   1.000
_cell.length_b   1.000
_cell.length_c   1.000
_cell.angle_alpha   90.00
_cell.angle_beta   90.00
_cell.angle_gamma   90.00
#
_symmetry.space_group_name_H-M   'P 1'
#
loop_
_entity.id
_entity.type
_entity.pdbx_description
1 polymer ?
#
loop_
_entity_poly.entity_id
_entity_poly.type
_entity_poly.pdbx_seq_one_letter_code
_entity_poly.pdbx_strand_id
1 'polypeptide(L)'
;MSSRAGKALREFIDNFPDDKLTYLPEQGTVFKNQDYRLDVQGLADEGKSYNVQVQINSGTKISTISRIVKSKKSATTVAMVLVPKDGSMEPDEIRKKLLLSTRHYTINAIKSSDIEKSEESHKNG
;
A
#
# COMPACT_ATOMS: atom_id res chain seq x y z
N MET A 1 17.91 -10.32 -1.38
CA MET A 1 16.81 -11.13 -0.81
C MET A 1 15.64 -10.21 -0.50
N SER A 2 14.38 -10.58 -0.80
CA SER A 2 13.23 -9.76 -0.37
C SER A 2 13.01 -9.89 1.14
N SER A 3 12.75 -8.75 1.80
CA SER A 3 12.48 -8.69 3.24
C SER A 3 11.18 -9.43 3.58
N ARG A 4 11.00 -9.84 4.85
CA ARG A 4 9.73 -10.45 5.32
C ARG A 4 8.53 -9.57 4.99
N ALA A 5 8.68 -8.26 5.16
CA ALA A 5 7.67 -7.26 4.80
C ALA A 5 7.34 -7.27 3.30
N GLY A 6 8.36 -7.32 2.44
CA GLY A 6 8.17 -7.36 0.99
C GLY A 6 7.50 -8.66 0.51
N LYS A 7 7.85 -9.80 1.12
CA LYS A 7 7.20 -11.09 0.84
C LYS A 7 5.72 -11.08 1.24
N ALA A 8 5.43 -10.65 2.47
CA ALA A 8 4.06 -10.61 2.97
C ALA A 8 3.15 -9.65 2.18
N LEU A 9 3.68 -8.49 1.76
CA LEU A 9 2.93 -7.56 0.89
C LEU A 9 2.64 -8.17 -0.48
N ARG A 10 3.62 -8.83 -1.09
CA ARG A 10 3.45 -9.50 -2.38
C ARG A 10 2.42 -10.63 -2.28
N GLU A 11 2.55 -11.49 -1.28
CA GLU A 11 1.57 -12.55 -1.02
C GLU A 11 0.17 -12.00 -0.78
N PHE A 12 0.04 -10.87 -0.08
CA PHE A 12 -1.25 -10.21 0.09
C PHE A 12 -1.87 -9.80 -1.25
N ILE A 13 -1.10 -9.17 -2.14
CA ILE A 13 -1.56 -8.74 -3.48
C ILE A 13 -1.87 -9.93 -4.39
N ASP A 14 -1.01 -10.95 -4.38
CA ASP A 14 -1.17 -12.16 -5.20
C ASP A 14 -2.43 -12.96 -4.79
N ASN A 15 -2.94 -12.79 -3.57
CA ASN A 15 -4.10 -13.51 -3.03
C ASN A 15 -5.41 -12.71 -3.00
N PHE A 16 -5.51 -11.59 -3.71
CA PHE A 16 -6.82 -10.96 -3.89
C PHE A 16 -7.79 -11.94 -4.57
N PRO A 17 -9.08 -11.95 -4.21
CA PRO A 17 -10.07 -12.62 -5.04
C PRO A 17 -10.42 -11.77 -6.26
N ASP A 18 -10.64 -12.36 -7.43
CA ASP A 18 -10.95 -11.60 -8.66
C ASP A 18 -12.25 -10.79 -8.52
N ASP A 19 -13.28 -11.33 -7.84
CA ASP A 19 -14.54 -10.64 -7.59
C ASP A 19 -14.35 -9.32 -6.81
N LYS A 20 -13.29 -9.24 -5.98
CA LYS A 20 -12.92 -8.03 -5.25
C LYS A 20 -12.23 -6.98 -6.11
N LEU A 21 -11.74 -7.35 -7.29
CA LEU A 21 -11.09 -6.44 -8.22
C LEU A 21 -12.01 -6.03 -9.37
N THR A 22 -13.03 -6.85 -9.67
CA THR A 22 -14.04 -6.54 -10.70
C THR A 22 -15.13 -5.59 -10.20
N TYR A 23 -15.61 -5.75 -8.96
CA TYR A 23 -16.73 -4.96 -8.42
C TYR A 23 -16.27 -4.06 -7.28
N LEU A 24 -15.61 -2.96 -7.65
CA LEU A 24 -15.11 -1.98 -6.68
C LEU A 24 -16.25 -1.07 -6.19
N PRO A 25 -16.39 -0.86 -4.87
CA PRO A 25 -17.27 0.17 -4.34
C PRO A 25 -16.68 1.56 -4.64
N GLU A 26 -17.49 2.62 -4.53
CA GLU A 26 -16.98 3.99 -4.69
C GLU A 26 -15.95 4.36 -3.64
N GLN A 27 -16.10 3.85 -2.41
CA GLN A 27 -15.16 4.05 -1.31
C GLN A 27 -15.19 2.88 -0.33
N GLY A 28 -14.05 2.61 0.32
CA GLY A 28 -13.96 1.75 1.50
C GLY A 28 -13.07 0.52 1.31
N THR A 29 -13.00 -0.29 2.36
CA THR A 29 -12.15 -1.49 2.38
C THR A 29 -12.82 -2.64 1.61
N VAL A 30 -12.13 -3.16 0.61
CA VAL A 30 -12.63 -4.25 -0.27
C VAL A 30 -12.08 -5.61 0.16
N PHE A 31 -10.86 -5.64 0.67
CA PHE A 31 -10.20 -6.85 1.13
C PHE A 31 -9.23 -6.53 2.26
N LYS A 32 -9.07 -7.43 3.24
CA LYS A 32 -8.11 -7.22 4.35
C LYS A 32 -7.65 -8.53 4.96
N ASN A 33 -6.47 -8.50 5.55
CA ASN A 33 -5.98 -9.52 6.47
C ASN A 33 -5.45 -8.86 7.76
N GLN A 34 -4.61 -9.57 8.53
CA GLN A 34 -4.01 -9.03 9.76
C GLN A 34 -3.14 -7.79 9.52
N ASP A 35 -2.38 -7.77 8.43
CA ASP A 35 -1.28 -6.81 8.23
C ASP A 35 -1.62 -5.71 7.21
N TYR A 36 -2.50 -6.01 6.26
CA TYR A 36 -2.81 -5.13 5.14
C TYR A 36 -4.31 -5.05 4.87
N ARG A 37 -4.70 -4.00 4.17
CA ARG A 37 -6.03 -3.84 3.56
C ARG A 37 -5.90 -3.25 2.16
N LEU A 38 -6.80 -3.66 1.29
CA LEU A 38 -7.08 -3.08 -0.01
C LEU A 38 -8.27 -2.14 0.14
N ASP A 39 -8.08 -0.88 -0.21
CA ASP A 39 -9.04 0.19 0.03
C ASP A 39 -9.26 1.02 -1.24
N VAL A 40 -10.51 1.42 -1.48
CA VAL A 40 -10.86 2.39 -2.52
C VAL A 40 -11.01 3.74 -1.85
N GLN A 41 -10.14 4.69 -2.21
CA GLN A 41 -10.08 6.02 -1.59
C GLN A 41 -10.97 7.06 -2.30
N GLY A 42 -11.94 6.61 -3.09
CA GLY A 42 -12.80 7.45 -3.91
C GLY A 42 -12.43 7.39 -5.40
N LEU A 43 -13.02 8.33 -6.14
CA LEU A 43 -12.80 8.49 -7.57
C LEU A 43 -11.62 9.43 -7.86
N ALA A 44 -10.94 9.16 -8.97
CA ALA A 44 -9.85 9.96 -9.54
C ALA A 44 -10.16 10.27 -11.03
N ASP A 45 -9.30 11.07 -11.65
CA ASP A 45 -9.38 11.43 -13.07
C ASP A 45 -10.78 11.93 -13.47
N GLU A 46 -11.32 12.90 -12.73
CA GLU A 46 -12.66 13.47 -12.95
C GLU A 46 -13.79 12.43 -12.87
N GLY A 47 -13.59 11.34 -12.11
CA GLY A 47 -14.59 10.30 -11.97
C GLY A 47 -14.43 9.12 -12.93
N LYS A 48 -13.34 9.05 -13.70
CA LYS A 48 -13.11 7.98 -14.69
C LYS A 48 -12.43 6.74 -14.09
N SER A 49 -11.76 6.90 -12.94
CA SER A 49 -10.98 5.84 -12.31
C SER A 49 -11.29 5.74 -10.81
N TYR A 50 -11.19 4.54 -10.24
CA TYR A 50 -11.10 4.31 -8.80
C TYR A 50 -9.65 4.46 -8.34
N ASN A 51 -9.43 5.15 -7.21
CA ASN A 51 -8.13 5.20 -6.55
C ASN A 51 -7.99 4.02 -5.58
N VAL A 52 -7.37 2.94 -6.05
CA VAL A 52 -7.20 1.70 -5.28
C VAL A 52 -5.83 1.69 -4.60
N GLN A 53 -5.82 1.45 -3.30
CA GLN A 53 -4.63 1.51 -2.47
C GLN A 53 -4.48 0.28 -1.58
N VAL A 54 -3.25 -0.22 -1.46
CA VAL A 54 -2.88 -1.14 -0.39
C VAL A 54 -2.31 -0.35 0.76
N GLN A 55 -2.93 -0.48 1.92
CA GLN A 55 -2.55 0.20 3.14
C GLN A 55 -2.16 -0.80 4.22
N ILE A 56 -1.28 -0.37 5.12
CA ILE A 56 -0.90 -1.16 6.29
C ILE A 56 -1.93 -0.95 7.41
N ASN A 57 -2.32 -2.04 8.08
CA ASN A 57 -3.16 -1.98 9.27
C ASN A 57 -2.36 -1.53 10.50
N SER A 58 -2.98 -0.73 11.38
CA SER A 58 -2.38 -0.28 12.65
C SER A 58 -1.99 -1.44 13.57
N GLY A 59 -2.68 -2.58 13.47
CA GLY A 59 -2.42 -3.82 14.21
C GLY A 59 -1.50 -4.82 13.51
N THR A 60 -0.67 -4.41 12.54
CA THR A 60 0.26 -5.32 11.86
C THR A 60 1.21 -6.02 12.86
N LYS A 61 1.45 -7.32 12.63
CA LYS A 61 2.40 -8.13 13.41
C LYS A 61 3.80 -8.12 12.81
N ILE A 62 3.99 -7.50 11.64
CA ILE A 62 5.31 -7.37 11.01
C ILE A 62 6.06 -6.24 11.72
N SER A 63 7.00 -6.61 12.60
CA SER A 63 7.71 -5.67 13.50
C SER A 63 8.35 -4.49 12.77
N THR A 64 8.99 -4.71 11.62
CA THR A 64 9.61 -3.64 10.81
C THR A 64 8.59 -2.63 10.32
N ILE A 65 7.41 -3.09 9.90
CA ILE A 65 6.34 -2.23 9.39
C ILE A 65 5.64 -1.53 10.56
N SER A 66 5.41 -2.23 11.67
CA SER A 66 4.78 -1.69 12.87
C SER A 66 5.50 -0.43 13.38
N ARG A 67 6.84 -0.38 13.31
CA ARG A 67 7.60 0.83 13.67
C ARG A 67 7.27 2.02 12.77
N ILE A 68 7.17 1.80 11.45
CA ILE A 68 6.84 2.84 10.47
C ILE A 68 5.42 3.36 10.68
N VAL A 69 4.46 2.47 10.94
CA VAL A 69 3.07 2.88 11.17
C VAL A 69 2.95 3.68 12.46
N LYS A 70 3.63 3.28 13.54
CA LYS A 70 3.59 3.99 14.82
C LYS A 70 4.21 5.38 14.77
N SER A 71 5.18 5.63 13.88
CA SER A 71 5.75 6.97 13.70
C SER A 71 4.88 7.88 12.83
N LYS A 72 3.95 7.32 12.04
CA LYS A 72 3.06 8.09 11.17
C LYS A 72 1.71 8.36 11.83
N LYS A 73 1.24 9.60 11.71
CA LYS A 73 -0.11 10.01 12.19
C LYS A 73 -1.26 9.58 11.27
N SER A 74 -0.95 9.01 10.10
CA SER A 74 -1.93 8.65 9.07
C SER A 74 -1.72 7.23 8.53
N ALA A 75 -2.75 6.70 7.86
CA ALA A 75 -2.68 5.41 7.19
C ALA A 75 -1.51 5.38 6.21
N THR A 76 -0.72 4.31 6.25
CA THR A 76 0.46 4.19 5.38
C THR A 76 0.13 3.37 4.15
N THR A 77 0.01 4.06 3.01
CA THR A 77 -0.11 3.43 1.68
C THR A 77 1.24 2.87 1.24
N VAL A 78 1.23 1.64 0.73
CA VAL A 78 2.42 0.92 0.25
C VAL A 78 2.34 0.52 -1.23
N ALA A 79 1.13 0.55 -1.81
CA ALA A 79 0.90 0.42 -3.23
C ALA A 79 -0.36 1.19 -3.63
N MET A 80 -0.40 1.68 -4.85
CA MET A 80 -1.54 2.40 -5.42
C MET A 80 -1.65 2.11 -6.92
N VAL A 81 -2.88 2.05 -7.41
CA VAL A 81 -3.23 1.93 -8.83
C VAL A 81 -4.53 2.68 -9.10
N LEU A 82 -4.65 3.25 -10.30
CA LEU A 82 -5.90 3.81 -10.82
C LEU A 82 -6.58 2.74 -11.67
N VAL A 83 -7.81 2.36 -11.30
CA VAL A 83 -8.59 1.32 -11.98
C VAL A 83 -9.75 1.99 -12.74
N PRO A 84 -9.82 1.89 -14.08
CA PRO A 84 -10.92 2.42 -14.87
C PRO A 84 -12.29 1.94 -14.40
N LYS A 85 -13.26 2.85 -14.31
CA LYS A 85 -14.65 2.48 -13.92
C LYS A 85 -15.38 1.66 -14.98
N ASP A 86 -14.93 1.73 -16.23
CA ASP A 86 -15.53 0.99 -17.35
C ASP A 86 -15.22 -0.51 -17.32
N GLY A 87 -14.41 -0.97 -16.36
CA GLY A 87 -14.03 -2.38 -16.22
C GLY A 87 -13.03 -2.86 -17.26
N SER A 88 -12.40 -1.96 -18.01
CA SER A 88 -11.41 -2.31 -19.05
C SER A 88 -10.12 -2.93 -18.53
N MET A 89 -9.88 -2.89 -17.20
CA MET A 89 -8.70 -3.45 -16.58
C MET A 89 -9.02 -4.77 -15.87
N GLU A 90 -8.35 -5.83 -16.31
CA GLU A 90 -8.51 -7.17 -15.75
C GLU A 90 -7.88 -7.30 -14.34
N PRO A 91 -8.40 -8.17 -13.46
CA PRO A 91 -7.88 -8.40 -12.11
C PRO A 91 -6.36 -8.64 -12.05
N ASP A 92 -5.82 -9.44 -12.96
CA ASP A 92 -4.39 -9.73 -13.03
C ASP A 92 -3.54 -8.50 -13.37
N GLU A 93 -4.07 -7.60 -14.21
CA GLU A 93 -3.40 -6.34 -14.52
C GLU A 93 -3.37 -5.41 -13.30
N ILE A 94 -4.46 -5.37 -12.52
CA ILE A 94 -4.54 -4.60 -11.27
C ILE A 94 -3.49 -5.09 -10.28
N ARG A 95 -3.39 -6.42 -10.06
CA ARG A 95 -2.34 -7.00 -9.19
C ARG A 95 -0.94 -6.62 -9.68
N LYS A 96 -0.67 -6.78 -10.97
CA LYS A 96 0.63 -6.47 -11.57
C LYS A 96 1.00 -4.99 -11.37
N LYS A 97 0.06 -4.06 -11.59
CA LYS A 97 0.28 -2.63 -11.38
C LYS A 97 0.52 -2.29 -9.91
N LEU A 98 -0.22 -2.91 -8.98
CA LEU A 98 0.04 -2.76 -7.55
C LEU A 98 1.44 -3.25 -7.17
N LEU A 99 1.85 -4.43 -7.65
CA LEU A 99 3.20 -4.97 -7.41
C LEU A 99 4.30 -4.04 -7.95
N LEU A 100 4.11 -3.45 -9.13
CA LEU A 100 5.05 -2.48 -9.69
C LEU A 100 5.11 -1.20 -8.84
N SER A 101 3.97 -0.74 -8.33
CA SER A 101 3.84 0.44 -7.47
C SER A 101 4.60 0.28 -6.14
N THR A 102 4.69 -0.93 -5.58
CA THR A 102 5.42 -1.20 -4.32
C THR A 102 6.90 -0.80 -4.35
N ARG A 103 7.52 -0.80 -5.55
CA ARG A 103 8.94 -0.49 -5.74
C ARG A 103 9.27 0.98 -5.44
N HIS A 104 8.32 1.89 -5.66
CA HIS A 104 8.50 3.30 -5.36
C HIS A 104 8.40 3.60 -3.86
N TYR A 105 7.51 2.91 -3.14
CA TYR A 105 7.31 3.15 -1.70
C TYR A 105 8.39 2.54 -0.80
N THR A 106 8.94 1.38 -1.17
CA THR A 106 10.02 0.75 -0.38
C THR A 106 11.29 1.61 -0.38
N ILE A 107 11.59 2.28 -1.49
CA ILE A 107 12.76 3.17 -1.61
C ILE A 107 12.56 4.47 -0.80
N ASN A 108 11.35 5.04 -0.82
CA ASN A 108 11.08 6.29 -0.11
C ASN A 108 10.95 6.09 1.41
N ALA A 109 10.37 4.97 1.87
CA ALA A 109 10.27 4.68 3.31
C ALA A 109 11.63 4.45 3.98
N ILE A 110 12.60 3.87 3.26
CA ILE A 110 13.96 3.65 3.75
C ILE A 110 14.75 4.98 3.79
N LYS A 111 14.65 5.80 2.72
CA LYS A 111 15.31 7.10 2.68
C LYS A 111 14.86 8.05 3.80
N SER A 112 13.57 8.06 4.14
CA SER A 112 13.07 8.91 5.23
C SER A 112 13.57 8.48 6.61
N SER A 113 13.75 7.18 6.87
CA SER A 113 14.24 6.71 8.18
C SER A 113 15.74 6.91 8.42
N ASP A 114 16.52 7.05 7.34
CA ASP A 114 17.96 7.32 7.44
C ASP A 114 18.26 8.82 7.56
N ILE A 115 17.40 9.69 7.01
CA ILE A 115 17.54 11.14 7.13
C ILE A 115 17.22 11.63 8.55
N GLU A 116 16.15 11.11 9.19
CA GLU A 116 15.80 11.51 10.57
C GLU A 116 16.84 11.11 11.62
N LYS A 117 17.64 10.06 11.38
CA LYS A 117 18.75 9.68 12.28
C LYS A 117 19.98 10.57 12.17
N SER A 118 20.16 11.25 11.04
CA SER A 118 21.33 12.11 10.83
C SER A 118 21.18 13.52 11.41
N GLU A 119 19.96 13.97 11.69
CA GLU A 119 19.72 15.33 12.22
C GLU A 119 19.71 15.42 13.76
N GLU A 120 19.57 14.30 14.46
CA GLU A 120 19.55 14.28 15.94
C GLU A 120 20.94 14.13 16.58
N SER A 121 21.97 13.74 15.80
CA SER A 121 23.35 13.54 16.27
C SER A 121 24.26 14.78 16.17
N HIS A 122 23.74 15.95 15.78
CA HIS A 122 24.54 17.18 15.63
C HIS A 122 24.08 18.36 16.49
N LYS A 123 23.21 18.13 17.50
CA LYS A 123 22.80 19.19 18.44
C LYS A 123 23.30 19.01 19.89
N ASN A 124 24.09 17.98 20.17
CA ASN A 124 24.74 17.79 21.47
C ASN A 124 26.25 17.60 21.27
N GLY A 125 26.98 18.72 21.17
CA GLY A 125 28.44 18.78 21.12
C GLY A 125 28.90 20.20 21.37
#